data_AF-A0A926Y143-F1
#
_entry.id   AF-A0A926Y143-F1
#
_cell.length_a   1.000
_cell.length_b   1.000
_cell.length_c   1.000
_cell.angle_alpha   90.00
_cell.angle_beta   90.00
_cell.angle_gamma   90.00
#
_symmetry.space_group_name_H-M   'P 1'
#
loop_
_entity.id
_entity.type
_entity.pdbx_description
1 polymer ?
#
loop_
_entity_poly.entity_id
_entity_poly.type
_entity_poly.pdbx_seq_one_letter_code
_entity_poly.pdbx_strand_id
1 'polypeptide(L)' 'MEEELLLDKNQVIESFGNLPDKVTADQLIERILFIRLINERLLEANTTPGTSHEQFIKEFGEYKAQKKAEKQSR' A
#
# COMPACT_ATOMS: atom_id res chain seq x y z
N MET A 1 6.56 16.75 -15.54
CA MET A 1 5.54 16.02 -16.32
C MET A 1 5.10 14.88 -15.43
N GLU A 2 3.84 14.83 -15.04
CA GLU A 2 3.30 13.66 -14.34
C GLU A 2 3.46 12.47 -15.30
N GLU A 3 4.23 11.46 -14.91
CA GLU A 3 4.29 10.21 -15.66
C GLU A 3 2.88 9.60 -15.62
N GLU A 4 2.28 9.42 -16.80
CA GLU A 4 0.96 8.81 -16.90
C GLU A 4 1.08 7.35 -16.45
N LEU A 5 0.38 7.00 -15.36
CA LEU A 5 0.36 5.64 -14.85
C LEU A 5 -0.46 4.74 -15.81
N LEU A 6 0.24 3.91 -16.57
CA LEU A 6 -0.37 2.92 -17.45
C LEU A 6 -0.75 1.67 -16.67
N LEU A 7 -1.90 1.07 -17.01
CA LEU A 7 -2.35 -0.20 -16.44
C LEU A 7 -1.93 -1.38 -17.30
N ASP A 8 -1.53 -2.49 -16.67
CA ASP A 8 -1.29 -3.73 -17.38
C ASP A 8 -2.61 -4.34 -17.89
N LYS A 9 -2.65 -4.62 -19.20
CA LYS A 9 -3.84 -5.14 -19.87
C LYS A 9 -4.30 -6.47 -19.28
N ASN A 10 -3.37 -7.37 -18.97
CA ASN A 10 -3.71 -8.71 -18.48
C ASN A 10 -4.24 -8.62 -17.05
N GLN A 11 -3.64 -7.78 -16.20
CA GLN A 11 -4.13 -7.49 -14.85
C GLN A 11 -5.58 -6.99 -14.89
N VAL A 12 -5.92 -6.09 -15.83
CA VAL A 12 -7.30 -5.59 -15.99
C VAL A 12 -8.24 -6.71 -16.40
N ILE A 13 -7.89 -7.51 -17.41
CA ILE A 13 -8.73 -8.61 -17.91
C ILE A 13 -8.94 -9.67 -16.83
N GLU A 14 -7.88 -10.09 -16.14
CA GLU A 14 -7.95 -11.06 -15.04
C GLU A 14 -8.84 -10.55 -13.90
N SER A 15 -8.77 -9.25 -13.60
CA SER A 15 -9.62 -8.65 -12.56
C SER A 15 -11.11 -8.81 -12.86
N PHE A 16 -11.50 -8.87 -14.14
CA PHE A 16 -12.89 -9.05 -14.56
C PHE A 16 -13.36 -10.50 -14.47
N GLY A 17 -12.46 -11.47 -14.34
CA GLY A 17 -12.83 -12.89 -14.21
C GLY A 17 -13.69 -13.21 -12.98
N ASN A 18 -13.70 -12.32 -11.98
CA ASN A 18 -14.52 -12.45 -10.77
C ASN A 18 -15.83 -11.64 -10.83
N LEU A 19 -16.11 -10.98 -11.95
CA LEU A 19 -17.37 -10.27 -12.16
C LEU A 19 -18.44 -11.21 -12.72
N PRO A 20 -19.73 -10.93 -12.48
CA PRO A 20 -20.81 -11.66 -13.12
C PRO A 20 -20.81 -11.42 -14.64
N ASP A 21 -21.42 -12.33 -15.41
CA ASP A 21 -21.50 -12.28 -16.88
C ASP A 21 -22.05 -10.95 -17.44
N LYS A 22 -22.84 -10.23 -16.64
CA LYS A 22 -23.38 -8.92 -16.98
C LYS A 22 -23.09 -7.95 -15.84
N VAL A 23 -22.43 -6.86 -16.17
CA VAL A 23 -22.12 -5.74 -15.28
C VAL A 23 -22.46 -4.43 -15.98
N THR A 24 -22.66 -3.37 -15.20
CA THR A 24 -22.82 -2.03 -15.76
C THR A 24 -21.47 -1.45 -16.18
N ALA A 25 -21.49 -0.42 -17.03
CA ALA A 25 -20.28 0.32 -17.38
C ALA A 25 -19.62 0.92 -16.13
N ASP A 26 -20.40 1.44 -15.18
CA ASP A 26 -19.89 2.02 -13.94
C ASP A 26 -19.11 1.00 -13.10
N GLN A 27 -19.59 -0.23 -13.01
CA GLN A 27 -18.90 -1.30 -12.28
C GLN A 27 -17.56 -1.67 -12.94
N LEU A 28 -17.49 -1.67 -14.27
CA LEU A 28 -16.23 -1.87 -15.00
C LEU A 28 -15.26 -0.71 -14.76
N ILE A 29 -15.76 0.53 -14.80
CA ILE A 29 -14.97 1.73 -14.54
C ILE A 29 -14.42 1.72 -13.10
N GLU A 30 -15.26 1.44 -12.11
CA GLU A 30 -14.87 1.37 -10.71
C GLU A 30 -13.76 0.32 -10.49
N ARG A 31 -13.88 -0.84 -11.14
CA ARG A 31 -12.85 -1.88 -11.08
C ARG A 31 -11.52 -1.42 -11.69
N ILE A 32 -11.56 -0.74 -12.83
CA ILE A 32 -10.36 -0.18 -13.47
C ILE A 32 -9.71 0.89 -12.58
N LEU A 33 -10.50 1.78 -12.01
CA LEU A 33 -10.04 2.83 -11.09
C LEU A 33 -9.42 2.22 -9.82
N PHE A 34 -9.99 1.14 -9.31
CA PHE A 34 -9.45 0.41 -8.17
C PHE A 34 -8.06 -0.18 -8.48
N ILE A 35 -7.89 -0.81 -9.66
CA ILE A 35 -6.59 -1.36 -10.08
C ILE A 35 -5.54 -0.25 -10.17
N ARG A 36 -5.92 0.88 -10.77
CA ARG A 36 -5.06 2.06 -10.85
C ARG A 36 -4.60 2.50 -9.46
N LEU A 37 -5.54 2.69 -8.53
CA LEU A 37 -5.23 3.10 -7.17
C LEU A 37 -4.24 2.13 -6.49
N ILE A 38 -4.43 0.82 -6.64
CA ILE A 38 -3.50 -0.17 -6.08
C ILE A 38 -2.11 -0.03 -6.68
N ASN A 39 -2.00 0.13 -8.00
CA ASN A 39 -0.71 0.29 -8.67
C ASN A 39 0.00 1.59 -8.23
N GLU A 40 -0.75 2.69 -8.05
CA GLU A 40 -0.21 3.94 -7.47
C GLU A 40 0.36 3.69 -6.08
N ARG A 41 -0.39 3.01 -5.20
CA ARG A 41 0.06 2.69 -3.83
C ARG A 41 1.27 1.76 -3.78
N LEU A 42 1.36 0.79 -4.69
CA LEU A 42 2.52 -0.09 -4.77
C LEU A 42 3.76 0.67 -5.22
N LEU A 43 3.63 1.58 -6.19
CA LEU A 43 4.72 2.45 -6.61
C LEU A 43 5.16 3.37 -5.47
N GLU A 44 4.21 3.99 -4.76
CA GLU A 44 4.49 4.79 -3.55
C GLU A 44 5.21 3.94 -2.50
N ALA A 45 4.75 2.73 -2.21
CA ALA A 45 5.38 1.86 -1.21
C ALA A 45 6.81 1.45 -1.57
N ASN A 46 7.08 1.20 -2.86
CA ASN A 46 8.41 0.84 -3.35
C ASN A 46 9.38 2.02 -3.37
N THR A 47 8.87 3.25 -3.51
CA THR A 47 9.67 4.47 -3.57
C THR A 47 9.79 5.20 -2.24
N THR A 48 8.89 4.92 -1.31
CA THR A 48 8.90 5.49 0.04
C THR A 48 10.00 4.82 0.85
N PRO A 49 10.99 5.58 1.36
CA PRO A 49 11.97 5.03 2.29
C PRO A 49 11.27 4.57 3.57
N GLY A 50 11.22 3.26 3.80
CA GLY A 50 10.77 2.68 5.06
C GLY A 50 11.92 2.53 6.06
N THR A 51 11.58 2.44 7.34
CA THR A 51 12.53 1.99 8.37
C THR A 51 12.75 0.50 8.22
N SER A 52 14.01 0.04 8.21
CA SER A 52 14.27 -1.40 8.17
C SER A 52 13.73 -2.07 9.44
N HIS A 53 13.38 -3.35 9.34
CA HIS A 53 12.89 -4.10 10.51
C HIS A 53 13.89 -4.05 11.67
N GLU A 54 15.19 -4.19 11.39
CA GLU A 54 16.25 -4.12 12.39
C GLU A 54 16.33 -2.75 13.08
N GLN A 55 16.23 -1.67 12.29
CA GLN A 55 16.19 -0.31 12.84
C GLN A 55 14.96 -0.09 13.72
N PHE A 56 13.79 -0.55 13.26
CA PHE A 56 12.56 -0.46 14.03
C PHE A 56 12.65 -1.21 15.37
N ILE A 57 13.16 -2.45 15.37
CA ILE A 57 13.31 -3.25 16.59
C ILE A 57 14.27 -2.57 17.58
N LYS A 58 15.37 -1.99 17.08
CA LYS A 58 16.31 -1.24 17.91
C LYS A 58 15.66 0.00 18.54
N GLU A 59 15.04 0.86 17.74
CA GLU A 59 14.36 2.08 18.21
C GLU A 59 13.23 1.74 19.21
N PHE A 60 12.48 0.67 18.95
CA PHE A 60 11.43 0.21 19.84
C PHE A 60 11.97 -0.29 21.19
N GLY A 61 13.12 -0.97 21.17
CA GLY A 61 13.83 -1.40 22.39
C GLY A 61 14.29 -0.21 23.23
N GLU A 62 14.89 0.80 22.58
CA GLU A 62 15.35 2.04 23.22
C GLU A 62 14.18 2.83 23.82
N TYR A 63 13.06 2.93 23.09
CA TYR A 63 11.83 3.56 23.58
C TYR A 63 11.28 2.86 24.84
N LYS A 64 11.23 1.52 24.85
CA LYS A 64 10.80 0.76 26.04
C LYS A 64 11.71 1.00 27.23
N ALA A 65 13.02 1.07 27.01
CA ALA A 65 14.00 1.33 28.06
C ALA A 65 13.81 2.73 28.67
N GLN A 66 13.64 3.77 27.83
CA GLN A 66 13.33 5.13 28.28
C GLN A 66 12.05 5.17 29.11
N LYS A 67 10.96 4.57 28.62
CA LYS A 67 9.67 4.55 29.36
C LYS A 67 9.74 3.80 30.68
N LYS A 68 10.60 2.78 30.80
CA LYS A 68 10.84 2.09 32.06
C LYS A 68 11.63 2.96 33.04
N ALA A 69 12.66 3.67 32.58
CA ALA A 69 13.45 4.58 33.41
C ALA A 69 12.62 5.76 33.94
N GLU A 70 11.76 6.36 33.10
CA GLU A 70 10.82 7.42 33.49
C GLU A 70 9.83 6.98 34.60
N LYS A 71 9.45 5.70 34.62
CA LYS A 71 8.56 5.13 35.65
C LYS A 71 9.27 4.82 36.97
N GLN A 72 10.59 4.60 36.94
CA GLN A 72 11.39 4.28 38.12
C GLN A 72 11.99 5.53 38.79
N SER A 73 11.99 6.68 38.10
CA SER A 73 12.42 7.97 38.63
C SER A 73 11.28 8.82 39.23
N ARG A 74 10.10 8.24 39.43
CA ARG A 74 8.94 8.83 40.11
C ARG A 74 8.66 8.04 41.39
#